data_AF-A0A1J7C3T9-F1
#
_entry.id   AF-A0A1J7C3T9-F1
#
_cell.length_a   1.000
_cell.length_b   1.000
_cell.length_c   1.000
_cell.angle_alpha   90.00
_cell.angle_beta   90.00
_cell.angle_gamma   90.00
#
_symmetry.space_group_name_H-M   'P 1'
#
loop_
_entity.id
_entity.type
_entity.pdbx_description
1 polymer ?
#
loop_
_entity_poly.entity_id
_entity_poly.type
_entity_poly.pdbx_seq_one_letter_code
_entity_poly.pdbx_strand_id
1 'polypeptide(L)'
;MKANGTLQTLADDKKSMRPSTCVEAVNFYYGETFKEDIKKINNLSKTDETKPIIKAGIELFEYAQEIQRNDFPKIAKMIDDGKTAEEVDLAARHLDNTKGVELDKKYKKVMDLLLPYADKHGVEYKKI
;
A
#
# COMPACT_ATOMS: atom_id res chain seq x y z
N MET A 1 5.09 4.73 -26.88
CA MET A 1 4.69 5.93 -26.11
C MET A 1 5.87 6.41 -25.30
N LYS A 2 6.37 7.64 -25.49
CA LYS A 2 7.24 8.28 -24.51
C LYS A 2 6.33 9.04 -23.56
N ALA A 3 6.11 8.51 -22.35
CA ALA A 3 5.29 9.18 -21.35
C ALA A 3 6.06 10.42 -20.85
N ASN A 4 5.65 11.60 -21.30
CA ASN A 4 6.18 12.90 -20.88
C ASN A 4 5.69 13.28 -19.47
N GLY A 5 5.88 12.40 -18.49
CA GLY A 5 6.04 12.78 -17.11
C GLY A 5 7.48 12.47 -16.76
N THR A 6 8.35 13.48 -16.63
CA THR A 6 9.66 13.25 -16.01
C THR A 6 9.39 12.86 -14.58
N LEU A 7 9.39 11.56 -14.28
CA LEU A 7 9.40 11.07 -12.92
C LEU A 7 10.58 11.72 -12.20
N GLN A 8 10.33 12.15 -10.98
CA GLN A 8 11.35 12.77 -10.16
C GLN A 8 11.34 12.17 -8.78
N THR A 9 12.52 12.08 -8.19
CA THR A 9 12.72 11.73 -6.79
C THR A 9 13.61 12.77 -6.14
N LEU A 10 13.61 12.79 -4.81
CA LEU A 10 14.52 13.64 -4.04
C LEU A 10 15.97 13.33 -4.42
N ALA A 11 16.75 14.38 -4.69
CA ALA A 11 18.18 14.28 -4.95
C ALA A 11 18.96 14.03 -3.65
N ASP A 12 20.26 13.74 -3.77
CA ASP A 12 21.12 13.39 -2.64
C ASP A 12 21.23 14.51 -1.59
N ASP A 13 21.02 15.76 -2.01
CA ASP A 13 20.98 16.94 -1.13
C ASP A 13 19.74 16.99 -0.22
N LYS A 14 18.80 16.06 -0.43
CA LYS A 14 17.50 15.96 0.26
C LYS A 14 16.64 17.23 0.20
N LYS A 15 16.87 18.09 -0.78
CA LYS A 15 16.21 19.39 -0.92
C LYS A 15 15.74 19.66 -2.34
N SER A 16 16.45 19.17 -3.35
CA SER A 16 16.08 19.31 -4.75
C SER A 16 15.50 18.01 -5.30
N MET A 17 14.80 18.13 -6.44
CA MET A 17 14.27 16.99 -7.18
C MET A 17 15.16 16.71 -8.39
N ARG A 18 15.37 15.44 -8.71
CA ARG A 18 16.10 14.99 -9.91
C ARG A 18 15.24 14.06 -10.76
N PRO A 19 15.50 13.94 -12.07
CA PRO A 19 14.93 12.87 -12.87
C PRO A 19 15.19 11.50 -12.24
N SER A 20 14.21 10.61 -12.35
CA SER A 20 14.27 9.28 -11.75
C SER A 20 13.77 8.22 -12.72
N THR A 21 14.19 6.97 -12.48
CA THR A 21 13.56 5.82 -13.11
C THR A 21 12.18 5.54 -12.48
N CYS A 22 11.40 4.66 -13.08
CA CYS A 22 10.13 4.20 -12.52
C CYS A 22 10.33 3.48 -11.19
N VAL A 23 11.33 2.61 -11.09
CA VAL A 23 11.68 1.89 -9.84
C VAL A 23 12.02 2.88 -8.74
N GLU A 24 12.86 3.88 -9.03
CA GLU A 24 13.23 4.91 -8.05
C GLU A 24 12.01 5.69 -7.56
N ALA A 25 11.14 6.11 -8.49
CA ALA A 25 9.92 6.84 -8.15
C ALA A 25 8.98 6.01 -7.28
N VAL A 26 8.72 4.75 -7.65
CA VAL A 26 7.84 3.87 -6.89
C VAL A 26 8.36 3.62 -5.48
N ASN A 27 9.66 3.37 -5.33
CA ASN A 27 10.26 3.18 -4.01
C ASN A 27 10.16 4.46 -3.16
N PHE A 28 10.38 5.62 -3.77
CA PHE A 28 10.31 6.90 -3.07
C PHE A 28 8.89 7.23 -2.60
N TYR A 29 7.89 7.09 -3.47
CA TYR A 29 6.51 7.47 -3.15
C TYR A 29 5.75 6.41 -2.36
N TYR A 30 6.04 5.12 -2.57
CA TYR A 30 5.22 4.03 -2.02
C TYR A 30 5.98 3.05 -1.10
N GLY A 31 7.31 3.04 -1.13
CA GLY A 31 8.11 2.03 -0.41
C GLY A 31 7.93 2.04 1.11
N GLU A 32 7.38 3.11 1.67
CA GLU A 32 7.18 3.31 3.11
C GLU A 32 5.79 3.85 3.48
N THR A 33 4.81 3.80 2.55
CA THR A 33 3.49 4.44 2.70
C THR A 33 2.83 4.16 4.05
N PHE A 34 2.90 2.90 4.51
CA PHE A 34 2.13 2.42 5.65
C PHE A 34 2.94 2.28 6.94
N LYS A 35 4.24 2.59 6.90
CA LYS A 35 5.13 2.40 8.05
C LYS A 35 4.66 3.14 9.31
N GLU A 36 4.27 4.42 9.16
CA GLU A 36 3.79 5.20 10.31
C GLU A 36 2.39 4.77 10.76
N ASP A 37 1.55 4.28 9.86
CA ASP A 37 0.22 3.79 10.22
C ASP A 37 0.30 2.46 10.98
N ILE A 38 1.16 1.54 10.56
CA ILE A 38 1.46 0.30 11.31
C ILE A 38 1.95 0.65 12.73
N LYS A 39 2.83 1.66 12.86
CA LYS A 39 3.32 2.13 14.16
C LYS A 39 2.19 2.72 15.02
N LYS A 40 1.32 3.55 14.45
CA LYS A 40 0.16 4.13 15.15
C LYS A 40 -0.80 3.04 15.63
N ILE A 41 -1.14 2.08 14.76
CA ILE A 41 -2.03 0.95 15.10
C ILE A 41 -1.43 0.12 16.25
N ASN A 42 -0.12 -0.15 16.21
CA ASN A 42 0.58 -0.88 17.27
C ASN A 42 0.55 -0.19 18.63
N ASN A 43 0.41 1.14 18.66
CA ASN A 43 0.37 1.95 19.87
C ASN A 43 -1.04 2.17 20.42
N LEU A 44 -2.08 1.65 19.75
CA LEU A 44 -3.45 1.69 20.28
C LEU A 44 -3.59 0.84 21.54
N SER A 45 -4.54 1.21 22.40
CA SER A 45 -4.84 0.47 23.63
C SER A 45 -5.33 -0.94 23.31
N LYS A 46 -4.67 -1.95 23.88
CA LYS A 46 -4.91 -3.38 23.64
C LYS A 46 -5.76 -3.98 24.77
N THR A 47 -7.06 -3.78 24.67
CA THR A 47 -8.06 -4.47 25.50
C THR A 47 -8.49 -5.77 24.83
N ASP A 48 -9.25 -6.61 25.51
CA ASP A 48 -9.73 -7.86 24.91
C ASP A 48 -10.68 -7.61 23.72
N GLU A 49 -11.42 -6.50 23.72
CA GLU A 49 -12.27 -6.09 22.58
C GLU A 49 -11.43 -5.57 21.40
N THR A 50 -10.37 -4.79 21.66
CA THR A 50 -9.61 -4.10 20.61
C THR A 50 -8.45 -4.91 20.04
N LYS A 51 -7.89 -5.86 20.79
CA LYS A 51 -6.81 -6.77 20.35
C LYS A 51 -7.09 -7.43 18.98
N PRO A 52 -8.25 -8.07 18.73
CA PRO A 52 -8.51 -8.70 17.42
C PRO A 52 -8.59 -7.69 16.27
N ILE A 53 -9.15 -6.51 16.51
CA ILE A 53 -9.24 -5.41 15.51
C ILE A 53 -7.84 -4.90 15.16
N ILE A 54 -7.03 -4.59 16.19
CA ILE A 54 -5.66 -4.12 16.04
C ILE A 54 -4.82 -5.15 15.27
N LYS A 55 -4.92 -6.42 15.64
CA LYS A 55 -4.21 -7.51 14.95
C LYS A 55 -4.61 -7.59 13.47
N ALA A 56 -5.90 -7.58 13.16
CA ALA A 56 -6.37 -7.60 11.77
C ALA A 56 -5.91 -6.36 10.99
N GLY A 57 -5.91 -5.19 11.62
CA GLY A 57 -5.39 -3.95 11.02
C GLY A 57 -3.90 -4.05 10.68
N ILE A 58 -3.08 -4.53 11.62
CA ILE A 58 -1.64 -4.76 11.36
C ILE A 58 -1.46 -5.74 10.20
N GLU A 59 -2.16 -6.88 10.21
CA GLU A 59 -2.09 -7.89 9.15
C GLU A 59 -2.48 -7.35 7.76
N LEU A 60 -3.39 -6.38 7.69
CA LEU A 60 -3.78 -5.70 6.46
C LEU A 60 -2.68 -4.76 5.97
N PHE A 61 -2.25 -3.84 6.84
CA PHE A 61 -1.31 -2.78 6.46
C PHE A 61 0.10 -3.33 6.19
N GLU A 62 0.55 -4.36 6.93
CA GLU A 62 1.81 -5.05 6.65
C GLU A 62 1.77 -5.74 5.28
N TYR A 63 0.66 -6.39 4.94
CA TYR A 63 0.50 -7.04 3.63
C TYR A 63 0.47 -6.03 2.48
N ALA A 64 -0.23 -4.91 2.65
CA ALA A 64 -0.22 -3.81 1.69
C ALA A 64 1.20 -3.22 1.51
N GLN A 65 1.93 -3.05 2.62
CA GLN A 65 3.30 -2.55 2.60
C GLN A 65 4.25 -3.53 1.90
N GLU A 66 4.05 -4.83 2.07
CA GLU A 66 4.81 -5.87 1.37
C GLU A 66 4.61 -5.79 -0.14
N ILE A 67 3.37 -5.64 -0.60
CA ILE A 67 3.05 -5.48 -2.03
C ILE A 67 3.76 -4.24 -2.60
N GLN A 68 3.69 -3.10 -1.90
CA GLN A 68 4.33 -1.86 -2.35
C GLN A 68 5.86 -1.94 -2.37
N ARG A 69 6.48 -2.69 -1.45
CA ARG A 69 7.94 -2.85 -1.40
C ARG A 69 8.47 -3.87 -2.38
N ASN A 70 7.68 -4.89 -2.71
CA ASN A 70 8.19 -6.04 -3.45
C ASN A 70 7.63 -6.13 -4.86
N ASP A 71 6.35 -5.85 -5.07
CA ASP A 71 5.68 -6.12 -6.34
C ASP A 71 5.58 -4.87 -7.22
N PHE A 72 5.31 -3.70 -6.61
CA PHE A 72 5.29 -2.45 -7.38
C PHE A 72 6.65 -2.17 -8.05
N PRO A 73 7.81 -2.34 -7.38
CA PRO A 73 9.11 -2.12 -8.03
C PRO A 73 9.42 -3.13 -9.13
N LYS A 74 8.89 -4.36 -9.06
CA LYS A 74 9.04 -5.34 -10.16
C LYS A 74 8.30 -4.88 -11.41
N ILE A 75 7.07 -4.39 -11.27
CA ILE A 75 6.28 -3.85 -12.39
C ILE A 75 6.92 -2.57 -12.92
N ALA A 76 7.37 -1.68 -12.03
CA ALA A 76 8.09 -0.47 -12.41
C ALA A 76 9.37 -0.78 -13.20
N LYS A 77 10.10 -1.82 -12.80
CA LYS A 77 11.29 -2.28 -13.51
C LYS A 77 10.97 -2.73 -14.93
N MET A 78 9.80 -3.34 -15.18
CA MET A 78 9.39 -3.69 -16.55
C MET A 78 9.30 -2.45 -17.45
N ILE A 79 8.82 -1.32 -16.92
CA ILE A 79 8.75 -0.06 -17.66
C ILE A 79 10.16 0.46 -17.94
N ASP A 80 11.03 0.48 -16.92
CA ASP A 80 12.42 0.91 -17.05
C ASP A 80 13.21 0.04 -18.05
N ASP A 81 12.91 -1.26 -18.11
CA ASP A 81 13.50 -2.23 -19.04
C ASP A 81 12.91 -2.15 -20.46
N GLY A 82 11.96 -1.24 -20.71
CA GLY A 82 11.37 -1.02 -22.02
C GLY A 82 10.37 -2.09 -22.46
N LYS A 83 9.74 -2.81 -21.51
CA LYS A 83 8.66 -3.75 -21.79
C LYS A 83 7.46 -3.06 -22.44
N THR A 84 6.69 -3.84 -23.19
CA THR A 84 5.48 -3.36 -23.84
C THR A 84 4.40 -3.00 -22.81
N ALA A 85 3.47 -2.11 -23.18
CA ALA A 85 2.36 -1.75 -22.31
C ALA A 85 1.51 -2.99 -21.95
N GLU A 86 1.33 -3.89 -22.91
CA GLU A 86 0.58 -5.13 -22.74
C GLU A 86 1.24 -6.07 -21.72
N GLU A 87 2.57 -6.20 -21.73
CA GLU A 87 3.32 -6.98 -20.72
C GLU A 87 3.18 -6.37 -19.33
N VAL A 88 3.29 -5.04 -19.22
CA VAL A 88 3.16 -4.32 -17.94
C VAL A 88 1.73 -4.45 -17.39
N ASP A 89 0.72 -4.28 -18.24
CA ASP A 89 -0.69 -4.42 -17.88
C ASP A 89 -1.05 -5.85 -17.47
N LEU A 90 -0.45 -6.85 -18.12
CA LEU A 90 -0.62 -8.25 -17.71
C LEU A 90 -0.05 -8.48 -16.31
N ALA A 91 1.15 -7.96 -16.01
CA ALA A 91 1.75 -8.10 -14.69
C ALA A 91 0.93 -7.37 -13.60
N ALA A 92 0.44 -6.16 -13.90
CA ALA A 92 -0.43 -5.42 -12.99
C ALA A 92 -1.75 -6.15 -12.71
N ARG A 93 -2.42 -6.67 -13.75
CA ARG A 93 -3.63 -7.50 -13.58
C ARG A 93 -3.36 -8.78 -12.82
N HIS A 94 -2.22 -9.43 -13.03
CA HIS A 94 -1.89 -10.63 -12.26
C HIS A 94 -1.73 -10.32 -10.77
N LEU A 95 -1.07 -9.20 -10.43
CA LEU A 95 -0.94 -8.75 -9.05
C LEU A 95 -2.32 -8.49 -8.42
N ASP A 96 -3.20 -7.79 -9.14
CA ASP A 96 -4.56 -7.46 -8.69
C ASP A 96 -5.41 -8.72 -8.47
N ASN A 97 -5.44 -9.63 -9.45
CA ASN A 97 -6.20 -10.88 -9.38
C ASN A 97 -5.64 -11.91 -8.39
N THR A 98 -4.49 -11.66 -7.78
CA THR A 98 -3.88 -12.55 -6.78
C THR A 98 -3.80 -11.85 -5.42
N LYS A 99 -2.82 -10.96 -5.25
CA LYS A 99 -2.58 -10.27 -3.99
C LYS A 99 -3.63 -9.20 -3.72
N GLY A 100 -4.23 -8.59 -4.74
CA GLY A 100 -5.38 -7.69 -4.57
C GLY A 100 -6.57 -8.40 -3.92
N VAL A 101 -6.90 -9.60 -4.38
CA VAL A 101 -7.95 -10.44 -3.76
C VAL A 101 -7.66 -10.76 -2.29
N GLU A 102 -6.41 -11.07 -1.94
CA GLU A 102 -6.03 -11.30 -0.54
C GLU A 102 -6.05 -10.01 0.31
N LEU A 103 -5.71 -8.87 -0.30
CA LEU A 103 -5.81 -7.57 0.34
C LEU A 103 -7.27 -7.23 0.66
N ASP A 104 -8.20 -7.47 -0.26
CA ASP A 104 -9.64 -7.28 -0.06
C ASP A 104 -10.19 -8.16 1.07
N LYS A 105 -9.75 -9.42 1.15
CA LYS A 105 -10.13 -10.32 2.26
C LYS A 105 -9.67 -9.77 3.61
N LYS A 106 -8.44 -9.25 3.69
CA LYS A 106 -7.89 -8.64 4.91
C LYS A 106 -8.64 -7.36 5.26
N TYR A 107 -8.94 -6.53 4.27
CA TYR A 107 -9.74 -5.32 4.45
C TYR A 107 -11.12 -5.65 5.01
N LYS A 108 -11.82 -6.60 4.38
CA LYS A 108 -13.11 -7.08 4.85
C LYS A 108 -13.05 -7.58 6.30
N LYS A 109 -12.04 -8.39 6.65
CA LYS A 109 -11.84 -8.88 8.03
C LYS A 109 -11.70 -7.72 9.03
N VAL A 110 -10.97 -6.66 8.68
CA VAL A 110 -10.87 -5.46 9.53
C VAL A 110 -12.24 -4.81 9.69
N MET A 111 -12.96 -4.56 8.61
CA MET A 111 -14.27 -3.90 8.66
C MET A 111 -15.31 -4.71 9.42
N ASP A 112 -15.34 -6.03 9.24
CA ASP A 112 -16.25 -6.94 9.95
C ASP A 112 -16.03 -6.91 11.48
N LEU A 113 -14.84 -6.56 11.95
CA LEU A 113 -14.52 -6.39 13.37
C LEU A 113 -14.68 -4.93 13.85
N LEU A 114 -14.31 -3.96 13.00
CA LEU A 114 -14.25 -2.55 13.35
C LEU A 114 -15.64 -1.90 13.40
N LEU A 115 -16.53 -2.24 12.45
CA LEU A 115 -17.86 -1.63 12.37
C LEU A 115 -18.74 -1.96 13.59
N PRO A 116 -18.85 -3.23 14.05
CA PRO A 116 -19.62 -3.53 15.26
C PRO A 116 -19.04 -2.86 16.51
N TYR A 117 -17.72 -2.72 16.60
CA TYR A 117 -17.08 -1.98 17.67
C TYR A 117 -17.47 -0.50 17.63
N ALA A 118 -17.39 0.13 16.45
CA ALA A 118 -17.76 1.52 16.27
C ALA A 118 -19.23 1.77 16.64
N ASP A 119 -20.15 0.92 16.18
CA ASP A 119 -21.58 0.99 16.51
C ASP A 119 -21.82 0.87 18.02
N LYS A 120 -21.17 -0.11 18.67
CA LYS A 120 -21.29 -0.36 20.12
C LYS A 120 -20.80 0.83 20.96
N HIS A 121 -19.75 1.51 20.51
CA HIS A 121 -19.08 2.58 21.25
C HIS A 121 -19.46 3.99 20.78
N GLY A 122 -20.45 4.11 19.88
CA GLY A 122 -20.94 5.40 19.38
C GLY A 122 -19.91 6.18 18.56
N VAL A 123 -18.96 5.49 17.93
CA VAL A 123 -17.95 6.11 17.06
C VAL A 123 -18.59 6.41 15.71
N GLU A 124 -18.63 7.68 15.32
CA GLU A 124 -19.14 8.07 13.99
C GLU A 124 -18.16 7.68 12.88
N TYR A 125 -18.68 7.07 11.82
CA TYR A 125 -17.93 6.76 10.61
C TYR A 125 -18.78 7.05 9.36
N LYS A 126 -18.13 7.47 8.28
CA LYS A 126 -18.77 7.62 6.97
C LYS A 126 -18.79 6.28 6.26
N LYS A 127 -19.99 5.83 5.85
CA LYS A 127 -20.13 4.74 4.89
C LYS A 127 -19.75 5.28 3.52
N ILE A 128 -18.81 4.62 2.86
CA ILE A 128 -18.37 4.90 1.49
C ILE A 128 -19.30 4.14 0.55
#